data_AF-A0A9X4KVF1-F1
#
_entry.id   AF-A0A9X4KVF1-F1
#
_cell.length_a   1.000
_cell.length_b   1.000
_cell.length_c   1.000
_cell.angle_alpha   90.00
_cell.angle_beta   90.00
_cell.angle_gamma   90.00
#
_symmetry.space_group_name_H-M   'P 1'
#
loop_
_entity.id
_entity.type
_entity.pdbx_description
1 polymer ?
#
loop_
_entity_poly.entity_id
_entity_poly.type
_entity_poly.pdbx_seq_one_letter_code
_entity_poly.pdbx_strand_id
1 'polypeptide(L)'
;MRAGSGLPDGTSRYDKDIYFAQLHAGEASVFLKYGYVIEGHAHADIMDFELFVKDEIVSRDPSNSGYGSALFREWQRKTIAHNSLMVDRRNQPNRPNGRMDRFDAQRNLCAVSADDVYPGIGFARTLRLEADRLHDAFEVRPAAGHEGVHEFDWLFHCAGAFSSALAFEPCDPPGVEDGYSLMLETARCDVDGDWEAVWTLADKRVTLRMTGEAGTVVYLFKGYEHRLDKLRWGVLVRRTGREAKYLATYSWQTEG
;
A
#
# COMPACT_ATOMS: atom_id res chain seq x y z
N MET A 1 20.95 3.09 28.35
CA MET A 1 20.64 1.81 27.69
C MET A 1 19.61 2.14 26.62
N ARG A 2 19.93 2.03 25.33
CA ARG A 2 18.90 2.20 24.29
C ARG A 2 17.99 0.98 24.39
N ALA A 3 16.69 1.20 24.51
CA ALA A 3 15.72 0.11 24.37
C ALA A 3 15.97 -0.56 23.02
N GLY A 4 16.11 -1.89 23.00
CA GLY A 4 16.24 -2.62 21.75
C GLY A 4 14.99 -2.37 20.90
N SER A 5 15.17 -2.35 19.59
CA SER A 5 14.18 -1.93 18.59
C SER A 5 12.94 -2.82 18.47
N GLY A 6 12.61 -3.67 19.46
CA GLY A 6 11.48 -4.61 19.45
C GLY A 6 11.51 -5.69 18.35
N LEU A 7 12.30 -5.48 17.31
CA LEU A 7 12.49 -6.33 16.15
C LEU A 7 13.57 -7.38 16.44
N PRO A 8 13.40 -8.62 15.95
CA PRO A 8 14.53 -9.53 15.80
C PRO A 8 15.61 -8.83 14.96
N ASP A 9 16.89 -8.95 15.32
CA ASP A 9 18.01 -8.44 14.52
C ASP A 9 17.85 -8.92 13.07
N GLY A 10 17.35 -8.03 12.22
CA GLY A 10 16.87 -8.38 10.90
C GLY A 10 17.85 -7.97 9.84
N THR A 11 18.34 -8.93 9.06
CA THR A 11 19.03 -8.64 7.80
C THR A 11 18.00 -8.57 6.67
N SER A 12 18.13 -7.57 5.79
CA SER A 12 17.34 -7.53 4.57
C SER A 12 17.55 -8.79 3.73
N ARG A 13 16.46 -9.36 3.23
CA ARG A 13 16.44 -10.65 2.53
C ARG A 13 15.25 -10.74 1.59
N TYR A 14 15.24 -11.73 0.72
CA TYR A 14 14.09 -12.08 -0.09
C TYR A 14 14.07 -13.58 -0.33
N ASP A 15 12.90 -14.09 -0.68
CA ASP A 15 12.75 -15.43 -1.20
C ASP A 15 11.86 -15.37 -2.44
N LYS A 16 12.44 -15.76 -3.58
CA LYS A 16 11.77 -15.75 -4.88
C LYS A 16 10.80 -16.91 -5.05
N ASP A 17 10.96 -17.99 -4.29
CA ASP A 17 10.15 -19.20 -4.42
C ASP A 17 8.83 -19.04 -3.65
N ILE A 18 8.79 -18.09 -2.70
CA ILE A 18 7.59 -17.70 -1.96
C ILE A 18 7.24 -16.20 -2.06
N TYR A 19 7.86 -15.50 -3.02
CA TYR A 19 7.50 -14.17 -3.51
C TYR A 19 7.41 -13.04 -2.48
N PHE A 20 8.37 -12.99 -1.55
CA PHE A 20 8.48 -11.86 -0.61
C PHE A 20 9.87 -11.25 -0.59
N ALA A 21 9.93 -9.99 -0.15
CA ALA A 21 11.14 -9.30 0.25
C ALA A 21 10.95 -8.68 1.63
N GLN A 22 12.02 -8.60 2.39
CA GLN A 22 12.07 -7.93 3.67
C GLN A 22 13.26 -6.98 3.68
N LEU A 23 13.04 -5.71 4.00
CA LEU A 23 14.08 -4.71 4.21
C LEU A 23 14.13 -4.34 5.68
N HIS A 24 15.32 -4.12 6.23
CA HIS A 24 15.56 -3.70 7.61
C HIS A 24 16.50 -2.50 7.65
N ALA A 25 16.19 -1.49 8.46
CA ALA A 25 17.09 -0.38 8.74
C ALA A 25 16.78 0.24 10.11
N GLY A 26 17.75 0.19 11.03
CA GLY A 26 17.57 0.72 12.38
C GLY A 26 16.41 0.04 13.09
N GLU A 27 15.38 0.81 13.43
CA GLU A 27 14.16 0.31 14.09
C GLU A 27 13.00 0.04 13.13
N ALA A 28 13.22 0.17 11.82
CA ALA A 28 12.20 -0.04 10.82
C ALA A 28 12.43 -1.32 10.02
N SER A 29 11.32 -1.95 9.66
CA SER A 29 11.33 -3.04 8.69
C SER A 29 10.14 -2.95 7.76
N VAL A 30 10.33 -3.42 6.53
CA VAL A 30 9.28 -3.48 5.51
C VAL A 30 9.20 -4.90 5.00
N PHE A 31 7.99 -5.44 4.95
CA PHE A 31 7.68 -6.69 4.26
C PHE A 31 6.96 -6.34 2.96
N LEU A 32 7.39 -6.91 1.84
CA LEU A 32 6.79 -6.70 0.52
C LEU A 32 6.40 -8.05 -0.05
N LYS A 33 5.13 -8.19 -0.41
CA LYS A 33 4.58 -9.34 -1.12
C LYS A 33 4.45 -9.00 -2.61
N TYR A 34 5.12 -9.77 -3.46
CA TYR A 34 5.08 -9.55 -4.91
C TYR A 34 4.55 -10.76 -5.70
N GLY A 35 3.96 -11.72 -5.01
CA GLY A 35 3.38 -12.93 -5.60
C GLY A 35 2.81 -13.83 -4.51
N TYR A 36 2.53 -15.09 -4.86
CA TYR A 36 1.96 -16.06 -3.93
C TYR A 36 2.28 -17.48 -4.43
N VAL A 37 2.21 -18.45 -3.53
CA VAL A 37 2.47 -19.87 -3.85
C VAL A 37 1.17 -20.62 -4.13
N ILE A 38 0.11 -20.31 -3.36
CA ILE A 38 -1.18 -21.01 -3.40
C ILE A 38 -2.30 -20.00 -3.64
N GLU A 39 -2.96 -20.08 -4.79
CA GLU A 39 -3.97 -19.09 -5.20
C GLU A 39 -5.19 -19.06 -4.27
N GLY A 40 -5.68 -20.22 -3.86
CA GLY A 40 -6.93 -20.34 -3.09
C GLY A 40 -6.91 -19.66 -1.71
N HIS A 41 -5.73 -19.44 -1.15
CA HIS A 41 -5.53 -18.74 0.14
C HIS A 41 -4.98 -17.33 -0.03
N ALA A 42 -4.70 -16.90 -1.25
CA ALA A 42 -4.17 -15.57 -1.51
C ALA A 42 -5.28 -14.52 -1.48
N HIS A 43 -4.97 -13.37 -0.87
CA HIS A 43 -5.70 -12.14 -1.12
C HIS A 43 -5.41 -11.64 -2.55
N ALA A 44 -6.14 -10.62 -2.98
CA ALA A 44 -5.93 -9.94 -4.26
C ALA A 44 -5.03 -8.72 -4.06
N ASP A 45 -3.78 -8.96 -3.66
CA ASP A 45 -2.90 -7.97 -3.01
C ASP A 45 -1.47 -8.03 -3.58
N ILE A 46 -1.33 -8.30 -4.88
CA ILE A 46 -0.03 -8.27 -5.55
C ILE A 46 0.58 -6.88 -5.37
N MET A 47 1.86 -6.84 -4.99
CA MET A 47 2.61 -5.63 -4.61
C MET A 47 2.24 -5.03 -3.25
N ASP A 48 1.48 -5.68 -2.38
CA ASP A 48 1.24 -5.18 -1.02
C ASP A 48 2.52 -5.10 -0.18
N PHE A 49 2.58 -4.13 0.73
CA PHE A 49 3.64 -4.03 1.71
C PHE A 49 3.12 -3.73 3.12
N GLU A 50 3.88 -4.15 4.11
CA GLU A 50 3.66 -3.79 5.52
C GLU A 50 4.87 -2.99 6.03
N LEU A 51 4.61 -1.94 6.80
CA LEU A 51 5.63 -1.12 7.43
C LEU A 51 5.55 -1.27 8.94
N PHE A 52 6.68 -1.67 9.51
CA PHE A 52 6.89 -1.73 10.93
C PHE A 52 7.90 -0.64 11.34
N VAL A 53 7.61 0.06 12.43
CA VAL A 53 8.47 1.08 13.01
C VAL A 53 8.52 0.87 14.54
N LYS A 54 9.73 0.64 15.05
CA LYS A 54 10.06 0.45 16.47
C LYS A 54 9.38 -0.76 17.12
N ASP A 55 8.19 -0.64 17.66
CA ASP A 55 7.56 -1.70 18.47
C ASP A 55 6.20 -2.13 17.91
N GLU A 56 5.77 -1.58 16.78
CA GLU A 56 4.50 -1.93 16.13
C GLU A 56 4.52 -1.86 14.60
N ILE A 57 3.59 -2.59 14.01
CA ILE A 57 3.24 -2.50 12.59
C ILE A 57 2.33 -1.28 12.42
N VAL A 58 2.85 -0.21 11.83
CA VAL A 58 2.10 1.04 11.60
C VAL A 58 1.20 0.95 10.37
N SER A 59 1.57 0.12 9.39
CA SER A 59 0.79 -0.19 8.20
C SER A 59 0.83 -1.69 7.95
N ARG A 60 -0.33 -2.35 7.98
CA ARG A 60 -0.45 -3.81 8.06
C ARG A 60 -1.40 -4.39 7.02
N ASP A 61 -1.20 -5.65 6.65
CA ASP A 61 -2.26 -6.44 6.01
C ASP A 61 -3.38 -6.69 7.05
N PRO A 62 -4.67 -6.51 6.70
CA PRO A 62 -5.79 -6.70 7.62
C PRO A 62 -6.02 -8.17 8.03
N SER A 63 -5.30 -9.12 7.41
CA SER A 63 -5.37 -10.56 7.62
C SER A 63 -6.77 -11.12 7.38
N ASN A 64 -7.14 -12.20 8.06
CA ASN A 64 -8.39 -12.93 7.84
C ASN A 64 -9.20 -13.02 9.15
N SER A 65 -10.45 -12.53 9.13
CA SER A 65 -11.43 -12.62 10.23
C SER A 65 -12.20 -13.95 10.28
N GLY A 66 -11.89 -14.87 9.37
CA GLY A 66 -12.54 -16.16 9.15
C GLY A 66 -13.09 -16.28 7.71
N TYR A 67 -12.80 -17.39 7.02
CA TYR A 67 -13.16 -17.59 5.60
C TYR A 67 -14.65 -17.46 5.29
N GLY A 68 -15.54 -17.70 6.28
CA GLY A 68 -16.99 -17.57 6.13
C GLY A 68 -17.53 -16.17 6.38
N SER A 69 -16.70 -15.21 6.82
CA SER A 69 -17.17 -13.88 7.19
C SER A 69 -17.40 -12.99 5.95
N ALA A 70 -18.43 -12.15 6.01
CA ALA A 70 -18.65 -11.14 4.98
C ALA A 70 -17.50 -10.13 4.92
N LEU A 71 -16.95 -9.76 6.08
CA LEU A 71 -15.80 -8.86 6.16
C LEU A 71 -14.58 -9.43 5.41
N PHE A 72 -14.33 -10.74 5.54
CA PHE A 72 -13.25 -11.38 4.80
C PHE A 72 -13.51 -11.34 3.29
N ARG A 73 -14.72 -11.70 2.85
CA ARG A 73 -15.07 -11.83 1.44
C ARG A 73 -15.15 -10.48 0.70
N GLU A 74 -15.76 -9.49 1.33
CA GLU A 74 -16.10 -8.20 0.71
C GLU A 74 -15.03 -7.12 0.95
N TRP A 75 -14.12 -7.31 1.91
CA TRP A 75 -13.07 -6.34 2.24
C TRP A 75 -11.69 -6.97 2.33
N GLN A 76 -11.44 -7.84 3.31
CA GLN A 76 -10.05 -8.19 3.70
C GLN A 76 -9.28 -8.95 2.61
N ARG A 77 -9.96 -9.73 1.77
CA ARG A 77 -9.33 -10.43 0.64
C ARG A 77 -9.23 -9.58 -0.63
N LYS A 78 -9.81 -8.38 -0.63
CA LYS A 78 -9.92 -7.49 -1.78
C LYS A 78 -8.80 -6.46 -1.77
N THR A 79 -8.30 -6.10 -2.95
CA THR A 79 -7.17 -5.16 -3.14
C THR A 79 -7.34 -3.85 -2.39
N ILE A 80 -8.57 -3.34 -2.28
CA ILE A 80 -8.88 -2.08 -1.61
C ILE A 80 -8.42 -2.03 -0.14
N ALA A 81 -8.29 -3.19 0.50
CA ALA A 81 -7.87 -3.31 1.89
C ALA A 81 -6.34 -3.34 2.06
N HIS A 82 -5.57 -3.31 0.97
CA HIS A 82 -4.11 -3.49 0.94
C HIS A 82 -3.40 -2.24 0.45
N ASN A 83 -2.11 -2.14 0.76
CA ASN A 83 -1.24 -1.07 0.27
C ASN A 83 -0.75 -1.39 -1.15
N SER A 84 -1.68 -1.46 -2.10
CA SER A 84 -1.42 -1.80 -3.49
C SER A 84 -2.20 -0.87 -4.42
N LEU A 85 -2.51 -1.30 -5.65
CA LEU A 85 -3.19 -0.52 -6.66
C LEU A 85 -4.36 -1.30 -7.27
N MET A 86 -5.46 -0.59 -7.48
CA MET A 86 -6.62 -1.06 -8.24
C MET A 86 -6.71 -0.38 -9.60
N VAL A 87 -7.21 -1.10 -10.60
CA VAL A 87 -7.50 -0.57 -11.94
C VAL A 87 -9.01 -0.57 -12.15
N ASP A 88 -9.57 0.54 -12.63
CA ASP A 88 -10.99 0.74 -12.95
C ASP A 88 -11.95 0.33 -11.83
N ARG A 89 -11.55 0.60 -10.57
CA ARG A 89 -12.31 0.24 -9.36
C ARG A 89 -12.62 -1.25 -9.24
N ARG A 90 -11.81 -2.09 -9.89
CA ARG A 90 -11.92 -3.55 -9.84
C ARG A 90 -10.88 -4.15 -8.94
N ASN A 91 -11.29 -5.15 -8.17
CA ASN A 91 -10.36 -6.03 -7.48
C ASN A 91 -9.38 -6.67 -8.47
N GLN A 92 -8.12 -6.89 -8.08
CA GLN A 92 -7.14 -7.58 -8.93
C GLN A 92 -7.72 -8.93 -9.39
N PRO A 93 -7.98 -9.10 -10.70
CA PRO A 93 -8.63 -10.30 -11.21
C PRO A 93 -7.64 -11.47 -11.26
N ASN A 94 -6.39 -11.16 -11.61
CA ASN A 94 -5.33 -12.12 -11.72
C ASN A 94 -4.41 -12.01 -10.52
N ARG A 95 -3.76 -13.12 -10.22
CA ARG A 95 -2.65 -13.16 -9.29
C ARG A 95 -1.50 -13.79 -10.08
N PRO A 96 -0.65 -13.01 -10.75
CA PRO A 96 0.55 -13.56 -11.38
C PRO A 96 1.63 -13.85 -10.33
N ASN A 97 2.55 -14.76 -10.68
CA ASN A 97 3.81 -14.90 -9.95
C ASN A 97 4.70 -13.71 -10.31
N GLY A 98 5.02 -12.85 -9.34
CA GLY A 98 5.95 -11.76 -9.58
C GLY A 98 7.41 -12.22 -9.63
N ARG A 99 8.27 -11.25 -9.93
CA ARG A 99 9.71 -11.43 -10.11
C ARG A 99 10.46 -10.42 -9.27
N MET A 100 11.56 -10.87 -8.66
CA MET A 100 12.58 -9.99 -8.10
C MET A 100 13.48 -9.50 -9.23
N ASP A 101 13.27 -8.26 -9.67
CA ASP A 101 14.07 -7.66 -10.75
C ASP A 101 15.43 -7.21 -10.22
N ARG A 102 15.49 -6.72 -8.98
CA ARG A 102 16.73 -6.32 -8.31
C ARG A 102 16.60 -6.41 -6.80
N PHE A 103 17.60 -6.99 -6.16
CA PHE A 103 17.81 -6.87 -4.72
C PHE A 103 19.21 -6.31 -4.45
N ASP A 104 19.31 -5.22 -3.71
CA ASP A 104 20.55 -4.52 -3.40
C ASP A 104 20.65 -4.32 -1.89
N ALA A 105 21.34 -5.24 -1.21
CA ALA A 105 21.50 -5.20 0.24
C ALA A 105 22.30 -3.98 0.72
N GLN A 106 23.24 -3.47 -0.09
CA GLN A 106 24.06 -2.31 0.29
C GLN A 106 23.25 -1.02 0.29
N ARG A 107 22.34 -0.88 -0.69
CA ARG A 107 21.42 0.26 -0.78
C ARG A 107 20.11 0.04 -0.03
N ASN A 108 19.95 -1.13 0.57
CA ASN A 108 18.73 -1.60 1.23
C ASN A 108 17.48 -1.39 0.35
N LEU A 109 17.54 -1.92 -0.87
CA LEU A 109 16.57 -1.71 -1.93
C LEU A 109 16.12 -3.03 -2.54
N CYS A 110 14.83 -3.14 -2.86
CA CYS A 110 14.30 -4.16 -3.74
C CYS A 110 13.46 -3.53 -4.86
N ALA A 111 13.50 -4.12 -6.04
CA ALA A 111 12.63 -3.80 -7.16
C ALA A 111 12.01 -5.10 -7.67
N VAL A 112 10.68 -5.10 -7.80
CA VAL A 112 9.89 -6.27 -8.17
C VAL A 112 8.90 -5.90 -9.27
N SER A 113 8.50 -6.88 -10.07
CA SER A 113 7.46 -6.71 -11.08
C SER A 113 6.53 -7.92 -11.16
N ALA A 114 5.32 -7.71 -11.63
CA ALA A 114 4.40 -8.77 -11.97
C ALA A 114 3.57 -8.34 -13.19
N ASP A 115 3.58 -9.14 -14.23
CA ASP A 115 2.83 -8.86 -15.46
C ASP A 115 1.42 -9.40 -15.35
N ASP A 116 0.47 -8.81 -16.08
CA ASP A 116 -0.90 -9.31 -16.19
C ASP A 116 -1.63 -9.44 -14.84
N VAL A 117 -1.44 -8.46 -13.94
CA VAL A 117 -2.25 -8.33 -12.71
C VAL A 117 -3.70 -8.00 -13.07
N TYR A 118 -3.86 -7.19 -14.12
CA TYR A 118 -5.09 -7.04 -14.89
C TYR A 118 -4.79 -7.42 -16.35
N PRO A 119 -5.78 -7.80 -17.16
CA PRO A 119 -5.56 -8.15 -18.56
C PRO A 119 -4.75 -7.07 -19.31
N GLY A 120 -3.52 -7.40 -19.69
CA GLY A 120 -2.63 -6.48 -20.41
C GLY A 120 -1.98 -5.37 -19.56
N ILE A 121 -2.10 -5.41 -18.23
CA ILE A 121 -1.52 -4.42 -17.32
C ILE A 121 -0.74 -5.14 -16.21
N GLY A 122 0.57 -4.86 -16.15
CA GLY A 122 1.45 -5.29 -15.06
C GLY A 122 1.76 -4.17 -14.07
N PHE A 123 2.37 -4.53 -12.95
CA PHE A 123 2.86 -3.62 -11.93
C PHE A 123 4.37 -3.79 -11.73
N ALA A 124 5.02 -2.71 -11.31
CA ALA A 124 6.34 -2.76 -10.72
C ALA A 124 6.42 -1.88 -9.49
N ARG A 125 7.16 -2.33 -8.48
CA ARG A 125 7.36 -1.57 -7.24
C ARG A 125 8.82 -1.61 -6.83
N THR A 126 9.38 -0.44 -6.53
CA THR A 126 10.73 -0.30 -5.98
C THR A 126 10.65 0.30 -4.59
N LEU A 127 11.15 -0.42 -3.60
CA LEU A 127 11.24 0.04 -2.22
C LEU A 127 12.70 0.22 -1.82
N ARG A 128 12.99 1.33 -1.15
CA ARG A 128 14.29 1.57 -0.52
C ARG A 128 14.11 2.06 0.90
N LEU A 129 14.68 1.34 1.85
CA LEU A 129 14.49 1.60 3.27
C LEU A 129 15.76 2.21 3.88
N GLU A 130 15.59 3.37 4.50
CA GLU A 130 16.59 4.04 5.35
C GLU A 130 16.12 3.99 6.81
N ALA A 131 16.96 4.44 7.74
CA ALA A 131 16.67 4.37 9.17
C ALA A 131 15.43 5.17 9.62
N ASP A 132 15.07 6.24 8.88
CA ASP A 132 13.99 7.17 9.23
C ASP A 132 12.94 7.34 8.13
N ARG A 133 13.11 6.64 6.99
CA ARG A 133 12.20 6.74 5.85
C ARG A 133 12.20 5.53 4.91
N LEU A 134 11.05 5.30 4.30
CA LEU A 134 10.84 4.38 3.18
C LEU A 134 10.56 5.20 1.92
N HIS A 135 11.29 4.93 0.85
CA HIS A 135 11.01 5.43 -0.49
C HIS A 135 10.27 4.35 -1.26
N ASP A 136 9.18 4.71 -1.92
CA ASP A 136 8.32 3.81 -2.68
C ASP A 136 8.03 4.40 -4.07
N ALA A 137 8.40 3.66 -5.10
CA ALA A 137 8.05 3.95 -6.47
C ALA A 137 7.17 2.83 -7.01
N PHE A 138 5.88 3.11 -7.23
CA PHE A 138 4.93 2.19 -7.84
C PHE A 138 4.66 2.61 -9.28
N GLU A 139 4.77 1.69 -10.22
CA GLU A 139 4.55 1.90 -11.65
C GLU A 139 3.51 0.93 -12.18
N VAL A 140 2.53 1.46 -12.91
CA VAL A 140 1.62 0.67 -13.75
C VAL A 140 2.24 0.54 -15.13
N ARG A 141 2.43 -0.69 -15.60
CA ARG A 141 3.13 -1.02 -16.85
C ARG A 141 2.20 -1.76 -17.82
N PRO A 142 1.57 -1.04 -18.77
CA PRO A 142 0.80 -1.67 -19.83
C PRO A 142 1.67 -2.57 -20.70
N ALA A 143 1.11 -3.68 -21.17
CA ALA A 143 1.76 -4.54 -22.15
C ALA A 143 1.95 -3.80 -23.48
N ALA A 144 2.93 -4.25 -24.28
CA ALA A 144 3.14 -3.68 -25.61
C ALA A 144 1.85 -3.78 -26.46
N GLY A 145 1.42 -2.66 -27.03
CA GLY A 145 0.18 -2.57 -27.81
C GLY A 145 -1.09 -2.33 -26.98
N HIS A 146 -1.00 -2.21 -25.65
CA HIS A 146 -2.14 -1.80 -24.83
C HIS A 146 -2.37 -0.28 -24.96
N GLU A 147 -3.56 0.09 -25.43
CA GLU A 147 -3.94 1.49 -25.68
C GLU A 147 -5.04 2.03 -24.76
N GLY A 148 -5.56 1.18 -23.86
CA GLY A 148 -6.61 1.55 -22.92
C GLY A 148 -6.18 2.66 -21.96
N VAL A 149 -7.10 3.59 -21.69
CA VAL A 149 -7.01 4.57 -20.61
C VAL A 149 -7.83 4.06 -19.44
N HIS A 150 -7.25 4.12 -18.24
CA HIS A 150 -7.81 3.52 -17.03
C HIS A 150 -7.77 4.49 -15.85
N GLU A 151 -8.62 4.23 -14.86
CA GLU A 151 -8.51 4.82 -13.53
C GLU A 151 -7.59 3.94 -12.66
N PHE A 152 -6.58 4.54 -12.05
CA PHE A 152 -5.62 3.87 -11.18
C PHE A 152 -5.77 4.38 -9.76
N ASP A 153 -6.11 3.49 -8.84
CA ASP A 153 -6.34 3.80 -7.44
C ASP A 153 -5.24 3.18 -6.58
N TRP A 154 -4.23 4.00 -6.28
CA TRP A 154 -3.15 3.61 -5.36
C TRP A 154 -3.60 3.77 -3.92
N LEU A 155 -3.34 2.79 -3.07
CA LEU A 155 -3.86 2.70 -1.71
C LEU A 155 -2.74 2.68 -0.68
N PHE A 156 -2.95 3.40 0.41
CA PHE A 156 -2.14 3.27 1.62
C PHE A 156 -3.00 3.39 2.88
N HIS A 157 -2.81 2.47 3.81
CA HIS A 157 -3.52 2.38 5.08
C HIS A 157 -2.54 2.52 6.23
N CYS A 158 -2.88 3.28 7.26
CA CYS A 158 -2.03 3.44 8.42
C CYS A 158 -2.86 3.60 9.70
N ALA A 159 -2.35 3.05 10.80
CA ALA A 159 -2.93 3.23 12.12
C ALA A 159 -2.68 4.65 12.63
N GLY A 160 -3.48 5.09 13.61
CA GLY A 160 -3.36 6.41 14.23
C GLY A 160 -4.33 7.45 13.68
N ALA A 161 -4.30 8.63 14.28
CA ALA A 161 -5.13 9.77 13.89
C ALA A 161 -4.57 10.44 12.63
N PHE A 162 -5.44 10.69 11.65
CA PHE A 162 -5.09 11.35 10.39
C PHE A 162 -5.11 12.87 10.49
N SER A 163 -4.19 13.53 9.80
CA SER A 163 -4.18 14.97 9.54
C SER A 163 -3.50 15.29 8.22
N SER A 164 -3.92 16.38 7.56
CA SER A 164 -3.30 16.89 6.34
C SER A 164 -3.62 18.39 6.20
N ALA A 165 -2.82 19.10 5.41
CA ALA A 165 -3.12 20.47 4.99
C ALA A 165 -4.09 20.52 3.79
N LEU A 166 -4.37 19.37 3.15
CA LEU A 166 -5.36 19.29 2.08
C LEU A 166 -6.77 19.55 2.62
N ALA A 167 -7.56 20.30 1.86
CA ALA A 167 -8.95 20.59 2.17
C ALA A 167 -9.85 19.46 1.63
N PHE A 168 -10.16 18.49 2.49
CA PHE A 168 -11.04 17.38 2.15
C PHE A 168 -12.52 17.77 2.31
N GLU A 169 -13.32 17.47 1.29
CA GLU A 169 -14.77 17.61 1.30
C GLU A 169 -15.43 16.24 1.47
N PRO A 170 -16.37 16.06 2.43
CA PRO A 170 -17.11 14.80 2.56
C PRO A 170 -17.78 14.40 1.25
N CYS A 171 -17.74 13.10 0.92
CA CYS A 171 -18.34 12.56 -0.29
C CYS A 171 -18.78 11.11 -0.11
N ASP A 172 -19.58 10.60 -1.03
CA ASP A 172 -19.86 9.18 -1.12
C ASP A 172 -18.59 8.40 -1.53
N PRO A 173 -18.48 7.10 -1.19
CA PRO A 173 -17.42 6.26 -1.71
C PRO A 173 -17.34 6.31 -3.25
N PRO A 174 -16.13 6.29 -3.86
CA PRO A 174 -15.96 6.44 -5.31
C PRO A 174 -16.37 5.20 -6.12
N GLY A 175 -17.06 4.24 -5.51
CA GLY A 175 -17.55 3.00 -6.12
C GLY A 175 -18.49 2.25 -5.18
N VAL A 176 -19.16 1.23 -5.70
CA VAL A 176 -20.12 0.39 -4.95
C VAL A 176 -19.77 -1.10 -4.95
N GLU A 177 -18.81 -1.52 -5.78
CA GLU A 177 -18.35 -2.91 -5.90
C GLU A 177 -16.95 -3.06 -5.26
N ASP A 178 -16.46 -4.30 -5.17
CA ASP A 178 -15.08 -4.63 -4.81
C ASP A 178 -14.54 -3.93 -3.55
N GLY A 179 -15.43 -3.74 -2.58
CA GLY A 179 -15.15 -3.18 -1.27
C GLY A 179 -15.26 -1.66 -1.17
N TYR A 180 -15.41 -0.92 -2.28
CA TYR A 180 -15.59 0.54 -2.23
C TYR A 180 -16.79 0.95 -1.38
N SER A 181 -17.89 0.19 -1.43
CA SER A 181 -19.09 0.44 -0.62
C SER A 181 -18.86 0.33 0.90
N LEU A 182 -17.73 -0.23 1.32
CA LEU A 182 -17.34 -0.40 2.72
C LEU A 182 -16.37 0.69 3.21
N MET A 183 -15.99 1.65 2.36
CA MET A 183 -15.26 2.83 2.78
C MET A 183 -16.15 3.71 3.65
N LEU A 184 -15.67 4.03 4.85
CA LEU A 184 -16.40 4.84 5.83
C LEU A 184 -15.81 6.24 5.90
N GLU A 185 -16.63 7.23 6.27
CA GLU A 185 -16.19 8.62 6.48
C GLU A 185 -15.36 9.15 5.29
N THR A 186 -15.81 8.83 4.08
CA THR A 186 -15.09 9.18 2.86
C THR A 186 -15.12 10.68 2.61
N ALA A 187 -13.97 11.24 2.26
CA ALA A 187 -13.84 12.63 1.82
C ALA A 187 -12.85 12.70 0.66
N ARG A 188 -12.95 13.71 -0.19
CA ARG A 188 -12.11 13.86 -1.39
C ARG A 188 -11.45 15.24 -1.47
N CYS A 189 -10.35 15.31 -2.19
CA CYS A 189 -9.66 16.55 -2.54
C CYS A 189 -9.00 16.39 -3.91
N ASP A 190 -9.19 17.37 -4.80
CA ASP A 190 -8.46 17.46 -6.06
C ASP A 190 -7.10 18.15 -5.82
N VAL A 191 -6.02 17.56 -6.31
CA VAL A 191 -4.66 18.07 -6.08
C VAL A 191 -3.75 17.81 -7.27
N ASP A 192 -3.11 18.85 -7.79
CA ASP A 192 -2.16 18.71 -8.91
C ASP A 192 -0.70 18.59 -8.46
N GLY A 193 -0.37 19.20 -7.32
CA GLY A 193 0.98 19.33 -6.80
C GLY A 193 1.36 18.27 -5.77
N ASP A 194 2.59 18.36 -5.28
CA ASP A 194 3.06 17.55 -4.15
C ASP A 194 2.16 17.76 -2.93
N TRP A 195 1.94 16.69 -2.18
CA TRP A 195 1.08 16.74 -0.99
C TRP A 195 1.59 15.83 0.12
N GLU A 196 1.06 16.08 1.32
CA GLU A 196 1.44 15.37 2.55
C GLU A 196 0.21 14.91 3.33
N ALA A 197 0.30 13.72 3.92
CA ALA A 197 -0.61 13.21 4.93
C ALA A 197 0.17 12.68 6.14
N VAL A 198 -0.40 12.86 7.33
CA VAL A 198 0.28 12.55 8.59
C VAL A 198 -0.62 11.71 9.47
N TRP A 199 -0.09 10.59 9.96
CA TRP A 199 -0.68 9.73 10.96
C TRP A 199 0.05 9.91 12.28
N THR A 200 -0.71 10.17 13.35
CA THR A 200 -0.18 10.29 14.71
C THR A 200 -0.65 9.08 15.53
N LEU A 201 0.29 8.25 15.95
CA LEU A 201 0.08 7.15 16.88
C LEU A 201 0.55 7.58 18.28
N ALA A 202 0.53 6.67 19.26
CA ALA A 202 0.81 7.01 20.66
C ALA A 202 2.22 7.56 20.89
N ASP A 203 3.25 6.97 20.26
CA ASP A 203 4.66 7.33 20.44
C ASP A 203 5.39 7.56 19.11
N LYS A 204 4.66 7.69 17.99
CA LYS A 204 5.24 8.02 16.69
C LYS A 204 4.33 8.81 15.79
N ARG A 205 4.96 9.53 14.87
CA ARG A 205 4.34 10.23 13.76
C ARG A 205 4.86 9.65 12.46
N VAL A 206 3.96 9.27 11.56
CA VAL A 206 4.28 8.81 10.20
C VAL A 206 3.77 9.84 9.21
N THR A 207 4.65 10.32 8.34
CA THR A 207 4.35 11.31 7.31
C THR A 207 4.54 10.68 5.94
N LEU A 208 3.48 10.61 5.15
CA LEU A 208 3.51 10.30 3.72
C LEU A 208 3.63 11.60 2.94
N ARG A 209 4.66 11.70 2.09
CA ARG A 209 4.75 12.69 1.01
C ARG A 209 4.62 12.00 -0.33
N MET A 210 3.84 12.57 -1.23
CA MET A 210 3.65 12.04 -2.58
C MET A 210 3.96 13.13 -3.60
N THR A 211 4.73 12.79 -4.63
CA THR A 211 4.97 13.68 -5.77
C THR A 211 3.68 13.91 -6.56
N GLY A 212 3.39 15.18 -6.85
CA GLY A 212 2.21 15.63 -7.57
C GLY A 212 2.15 15.17 -9.01
N GLU A 213 0.93 15.05 -9.52
CA GLU A 213 0.64 14.87 -10.93
C GLU A 213 -0.71 15.53 -11.20
N ALA A 214 -0.80 16.32 -12.27
CA ALA A 214 -2.01 17.05 -12.61
C ALA A 214 -3.21 16.10 -12.80
N GLY A 215 -4.37 16.48 -12.28
CA GLY A 215 -5.58 15.68 -12.30
C GLY A 215 -5.62 14.54 -11.28
N THR A 216 -4.76 14.57 -10.25
CA THR A 216 -4.84 13.61 -9.15
C THR A 216 -6.03 13.93 -8.24
N VAL A 217 -6.79 12.89 -7.88
CA VAL A 217 -7.84 12.99 -6.85
C VAL A 217 -7.42 12.14 -5.66
N VAL A 218 -7.36 12.73 -4.47
CA VAL A 218 -7.06 12.02 -3.22
C VAL A 218 -8.36 11.83 -2.44
N TYR A 219 -8.63 10.59 -2.05
CA TYR A 219 -9.70 10.22 -1.15
C TYR A 219 -9.12 9.84 0.21
N LEU A 220 -9.69 10.41 1.27
CA LEU A 220 -9.50 9.99 2.64
C LEU A 220 -10.65 9.05 3.02
N PHE A 221 -10.37 7.98 3.76
CA PHE A 221 -11.41 7.06 4.24
C PHE A 221 -10.96 6.29 5.48
N LYS A 222 -11.94 5.78 6.24
CA LYS A 222 -11.72 4.71 7.22
C LYS A 222 -12.02 3.36 6.59
N GLY A 223 -11.11 2.41 6.77
CA GLY A 223 -11.26 1.02 6.38
C GLY A 223 -11.23 0.09 7.59
N TYR A 224 -11.80 -1.11 7.43
CA TYR A 224 -11.76 -2.14 8.46
C TYR A 224 -10.38 -2.82 8.54
N GLU A 225 -10.00 -3.25 9.74
CA GLU A 225 -8.89 -4.20 9.95
C GLU A 225 -9.40 -5.66 10.00
N HIS A 226 -8.86 -6.45 10.94
CA HIS A 226 -9.22 -7.84 11.20
C HIS A 226 -10.59 -8.00 11.90
N ARG A 227 -11.25 -6.91 12.30
CA ARG A 227 -12.54 -6.89 13.01
C ARG A 227 -13.38 -5.67 12.60
N LEU A 228 -14.71 -5.78 12.72
CA LEU A 228 -15.66 -4.72 12.35
C LEU A 228 -15.58 -3.48 13.24
N ASP A 229 -15.18 -3.63 14.50
CA ASP A 229 -15.04 -2.53 15.45
C ASP A 229 -13.63 -1.90 15.43
N LYS A 230 -12.74 -2.41 14.60
CA LYS A 230 -11.37 -1.91 14.46
C LYS A 230 -11.17 -1.27 13.09
N LEU A 231 -11.01 0.04 13.09
CA LEU A 231 -10.84 0.86 11.90
C LEU A 231 -9.45 1.48 11.84
N ARG A 232 -9.01 1.81 10.63
CA ARG A 232 -7.79 2.57 10.35
C ARG A 232 -8.04 3.58 9.24
N TRP A 233 -7.27 4.66 9.23
CA TRP A 233 -7.33 5.65 8.16
C TRP A 233 -6.51 5.18 6.96
N GLY A 234 -7.03 5.43 5.77
CA GLY A 234 -6.33 5.21 4.52
C GLY A 234 -6.50 6.39 3.57
N VAL A 235 -5.60 6.45 2.60
CA VAL A 235 -5.68 7.32 1.45
C VAL A 235 -5.76 6.48 0.19
N LEU A 236 -6.62 6.90 -0.74
CA LEU A 236 -6.69 6.38 -2.09
C LEU A 236 -6.33 7.53 -3.05
N VAL A 237 -5.37 7.31 -3.93
CA VAL A 237 -4.83 8.31 -4.85
C VAL A 237 -5.20 7.88 -6.26
N ARG A 238 -6.20 8.54 -6.83
CA ARG A 238 -6.69 8.27 -8.18
C ARG A 238 -5.93 9.09 -9.21
N ARG A 239 -5.45 8.43 -10.25
CA ARG A 239 -4.95 9.04 -11.50
C ARG A 239 -5.58 8.37 -12.70
N THR A 240 -5.68 9.08 -13.81
CA THR A 240 -6.25 8.55 -15.06
C THR A 240 -5.21 8.63 -16.16
N GLY A 241 -4.97 7.51 -16.85
CA GLY A 241 -3.97 7.47 -17.89
C GLY A 241 -3.85 6.09 -18.54
N ARG A 242 -2.92 5.97 -19.49
CA ARG A 242 -2.51 4.66 -20.03
C ARG A 242 -1.59 3.93 -19.06
N GLU A 243 -0.74 4.69 -18.38
CA GLU A 243 0.18 4.25 -17.32
C GLU A 243 0.08 5.25 -16.16
N ALA A 244 0.65 4.90 -15.01
CA ALA A 244 0.75 5.79 -13.85
C ALA A 244 2.00 5.48 -13.03
N LYS A 245 2.54 6.51 -12.37
CA LYS A 245 3.71 6.38 -11.48
C LYS A 245 3.51 7.14 -10.18
N TYR A 246 3.48 6.43 -9.07
CA TYR A 246 3.36 6.99 -7.73
C TYR A 246 4.73 7.01 -7.07
N LEU A 247 5.16 8.18 -6.62
CA LEU A 247 6.41 8.38 -5.89
C LEU A 247 6.09 8.85 -4.48
N ALA A 248 6.15 7.92 -3.54
CA ALA A 248 5.86 8.14 -2.14
C ALA A 248 7.13 8.09 -1.29
N THR A 249 7.20 8.94 -0.27
CA THR A 249 8.16 8.83 0.82
C THR A 249 7.41 8.82 2.14
N TYR A 250 7.64 7.77 2.93
CA TYR A 250 7.13 7.65 4.29
C TYR A 250 8.27 7.97 5.24
N SER A 251 8.20 9.05 6.00
CA SER A 251 9.16 9.33 7.08
C SER A 251 8.50 9.20 8.43
N TRP A 252 9.26 8.77 9.44
CA TRP A 252 8.75 8.66 10.81
C TRP A 252 9.60 9.40 11.82
N GLN A 253 8.94 9.82 12.88
CA GLN A 253 9.54 10.33 14.10
C GLN A 253 9.02 9.49 15.25
N THR A 254 9.92 8.90 16.03
CA THR A 254 9.60 8.16 17.25
C THR A 254 9.92 9.05 18.45
N GLU A 255 9.01 9.10 19.41
CA GLU A 255 9.31 9.66 20.73
C GLU A 255 10.27 8.69 21.45
N GLY A 256 11.33 9.25 22.04
CA GLY A 256 12.45 8.52 22.65
C GLY A 256 12.16 7.95 24.02
#